data_AF-A0A6G3TEJ6-F1
#
_entry.id   AF-A0A6G3TEJ6-F1
#
_cell.length_a   1.000
_cell.length_b   1.000
_cell.length_c   1.000
_cell.angle_alpha   90.00
_cell.angle_beta   90.00
_cell.angle_gamma   90.00
#
_symmetry.space_group_name_H-M   'P 1'
#
loop_
_entity.id
_entity.type
_entity.pdbx_description
1 polymer ?
#
loop_
_entity_poly.entity_id
_entity_poly.type
_entity_poly.pdbx_seq_one_letter_code
_entity_poly.pdbx_strand_id
1 'polypeptide(L)'
;ALAEAGLGPDALRELPTERLDVAAGRDAGARLLGLAERPTAVFCANDLLALGVLQAMYAAGVGVPDDLAIVGYDDIEFAAAAAVPLTSVRQPAVTMGAMAAELLLEETELEGTDRPHPHRRVVLQPELVVRRSSLAAR
;
A
#
# COMPACT_ATOMS: atom_id res chain seq x y z
N ALA A 1 -14.01 3.07 -9.04
CA ALA A 1 -13.39 1.75 -9.28
C ALA A 1 -14.36 0.58 -9.08
N LEU A 2 -14.65 0.12 -7.86
CA LEU A 2 -15.49 -1.09 -7.66
C LEU A 2 -16.92 -0.94 -8.20
N ALA A 3 -17.58 0.18 -7.89
CA ALA A 3 -18.91 0.50 -8.44
C ALA A 3 -18.88 0.64 -9.98
N GLU A 4 -17.83 1.23 -10.54
CA GLU A 4 -17.64 1.36 -12.00
C GLU A 4 -17.39 -0.01 -12.67
N ALA A 5 -16.81 -0.96 -11.93
CA ALA A 5 -16.67 -2.35 -12.34
C ALA A 5 -17.95 -3.19 -12.13
N GLY A 6 -19.05 -2.56 -11.69
CA GLY A 6 -20.32 -3.22 -11.43
C GLY A 6 -20.34 -4.09 -10.16
N LEU A 7 -19.33 -3.95 -9.28
CA LEU A 7 -19.25 -4.70 -8.03
C LEU A 7 -20.05 -4.00 -6.93
N GLY A 8 -20.80 -4.80 -6.17
CA GLY A 8 -21.59 -4.34 -5.02
C GLY A 8 -20.71 -3.94 -3.82
N PRO A 9 -21.31 -3.32 -2.77
CA PRO A 9 -20.58 -2.88 -1.59
C PRO A 9 -19.87 -4.02 -0.85
N ASP A 10 -20.40 -5.24 -0.91
CA ASP A 10 -19.81 -6.42 -0.25
C ASP A 10 -18.54 -6.96 -0.94
N ALA A 11 -18.21 -6.43 -2.14
CA ALA A 11 -17.00 -6.81 -2.88
C ALA A 11 -15.73 -6.23 -2.24
N LEU A 12 -15.86 -5.29 -1.31
CA LEU A 12 -14.77 -4.78 -0.49
C LEU A 12 -15.05 -5.07 0.98
N ARG A 13 -14.09 -5.72 1.64
CA ARG A 13 -14.11 -5.90 3.09
C ARG A 13 -12.88 -5.24 3.66
N GLU A 14 -13.09 -4.33 4.61
CA GLU A 14 -11.98 -3.71 5.34
C GLU A 14 -11.54 -4.63 6.48
N LEU A 15 -10.24 -4.90 6.55
CA LEU A 15 -9.63 -5.63 7.64
C LEU A 15 -8.68 -4.70 8.39
N PRO A 16 -9.12 -4.08 9.50
CA PRO A 16 -8.32 -3.08 10.20
C PRO A 16 -7.09 -3.73 10.85
N THR A 17 -5.99 -3.00 10.86
CA THR A 17 -4.74 -3.35 11.56
C THR A 17 -4.37 -2.21 12.52
N GLU A 18 -3.84 -2.54 13.69
CA GLU A 18 -3.45 -1.51 14.68
C GLU A 18 -2.10 -0.88 14.36
N ARG A 19 -1.25 -1.58 13.61
CA ARG A 19 0.10 -1.18 13.23
C ARG A 19 0.32 -1.46 11.75
N LEU A 20 1.27 -0.75 11.15
CA LEU A 20 1.66 -0.89 9.75
C LEU A 20 3.01 -1.62 9.61
N ASP A 21 3.19 -2.70 10.36
CA ASP A 21 4.42 -3.50 10.39
C ASP A 21 4.20 -4.95 9.92
N VAL A 22 5.29 -5.69 9.72
CA VAL A 22 5.23 -7.08 9.23
C VAL A 22 4.49 -8.00 10.21
N ALA A 23 4.57 -7.75 11.51
CA ALA A 23 3.88 -8.57 12.50
C ALA A 23 2.36 -8.41 12.40
N ALA A 24 1.87 -7.18 12.30
CA ALA A 24 0.46 -6.89 12.05
C ALA A 24 -0.02 -7.46 10.70
N GLY A 25 0.86 -7.49 9.69
CA GLY A 25 0.58 -8.15 8.42
C GLY A 25 0.40 -9.67 8.56
N ARG A 26 1.22 -10.33 9.39
CA ARG A 26 1.05 -11.76 9.69
C ARG A 26 -0.25 -12.03 10.46
N ASP A 27 -0.57 -11.19 11.43
CA ASP A 27 -1.81 -11.30 12.21
C ASP A 27 -3.05 -11.11 11.31
N ALA A 28 -2.99 -10.15 10.39
CA ALA A 28 -4.00 -9.97 9.34
C ALA A 28 -4.10 -11.20 8.44
N GLY A 29 -2.96 -11.76 8.02
CA GLY A 29 -2.90 -13.00 7.25
C GLY A 29 -3.56 -14.18 7.97
N ALA A 30 -3.31 -14.35 9.27
CA ALA A 30 -3.97 -15.38 10.09
C ALA A 30 -5.50 -15.19 10.15
N ARG A 31 -5.95 -13.94 10.29
CA ARG A 31 -7.40 -13.61 10.26
C ARG A 31 -8.01 -13.93 8.90
N LEU A 32 -7.32 -13.63 7.79
CA LEU A 32 -7.76 -13.96 6.44
C LEU A 32 -7.89 -15.48 6.24
N LEU A 33 -6.92 -16.25 6.73
CA LEU A 33 -6.96 -17.72 6.68
C LEU A 33 -8.14 -18.32 7.46
N GLY A 34 -8.59 -17.64 8.52
CA GLY A 34 -9.73 -18.04 9.33
C GLY A 34 -11.10 -17.67 8.73
N LEU A 35 -11.16 -16.96 7.61
CA LEU A 35 -12.43 -16.61 6.97
C LEU A 35 -13.05 -17.83 6.29
N ALA A 36 -14.36 -18.01 6.47
CA ALA A 36 -15.12 -19.06 5.77
C ALA A 36 -15.06 -18.88 4.25
N GLU A 37 -15.12 -17.63 3.79
CA GLU A 37 -14.93 -17.25 2.39
C GLU A 37 -13.79 -16.24 2.31
N ARG A 38 -12.65 -16.70 1.78
CA ARG A 38 -11.44 -15.89 1.62
C ARG A 38 -11.58 -14.97 0.41
N PRO A 39 -11.06 -13.73 0.48
CA PRO A 39 -10.98 -12.89 -0.71
C PRO A 39 -9.99 -13.49 -1.72
N THR A 40 -10.13 -13.11 -2.99
CA THR A 40 -9.19 -13.48 -4.07
C THR A 40 -8.00 -12.53 -4.17
N ALA A 41 -8.09 -11.36 -3.54
CA ALA A 41 -7.04 -10.36 -3.52
C ALA A 41 -7.06 -9.55 -2.23
N VAL A 42 -5.90 -9.03 -1.84
CA VAL A 42 -5.75 -8.04 -0.78
C VAL A 42 -4.95 -6.83 -1.26
N PHE A 43 -5.41 -5.65 -0.84
CA PHE A 43 -4.67 -4.41 -0.97
C PHE A 43 -4.27 -3.95 0.44
N CYS A 44 -2.98 -3.98 0.73
CA CYS A 44 -2.42 -3.63 2.02
C CYS A 44 -2.08 -2.14 2.07
N ALA A 45 -2.26 -1.52 3.24
CA ALA A 45 -1.98 -0.10 3.43
C ALA A 45 -0.49 0.27 3.26
N ASN A 46 0.42 -0.69 3.41
CA ASN A 46 1.83 -0.56 3.05
C ASN A 46 2.48 -1.92 2.72
N ASP A 47 3.72 -1.87 2.23
CA ASP A 47 4.50 -3.04 1.85
C ASP A 47 4.89 -3.91 3.05
N LEU A 48 5.06 -3.34 4.25
CA LEU A 48 5.38 -4.13 5.45
C LEU A 48 4.21 -5.04 5.83
N LEU A 49 2.98 -4.53 5.80
CA LEU A 49 1.79 -5.35 5.96
C LEU A 49 1.69 -6.42 4.87
N ALA A 50 1.92 -6.05 3.60
CA ALA A 50 1.87 -6.98 2.47
C ALA A 50 2.89 -8.13 2.62
N LEU A 51 4.11 -7.82 3.07
CA LEU A 51 5.13 -8.82 3.39
C LEU A 51 4.68 -9.75 4.53
N GLY A 52 4.05 -9.21 5.56
CA GLY A 52 3.51 -10.00 6.65
C GLY A 52 2.39 -10.94 6.19
N VAL A 53 1.48 -10.46 5.34
CA VAL A 53 0.43 -11.29 4.74
C VAL A 53 1.04 -12.37 3.86
N LEU A 54 2.02 -12.03 3.01
CA LEU A 54 2.75 -13.00 2.19
C LEU A 54 3.42 -14.08 3.04
N GLN A 55 4.02 -13.73 4.17
CA GLN A 55 4.60 -14.70 5.12
C GLN A 55 3.55 -15.65 5.68
N ALA A 56 2.37 -15.15 6.06
CA ALA A 56 1.29 -15.98 6.57
C ALA A 56 0.72 -16.91 5.50
N MET A 57 0.52 -16.42 4.27
CA MET A 57 0.05 -17.25 3.15
C MET A 57 1.06 -18.36 2.83
N TYR A 58 2.34 -18.02 2.73
CA TYR A 58 3.41 -18.99 2.49
C TYR A 58 3.44 -20.07 3.58
N ALA A 59 3.37 -19.68 4.86
CA ALA A 59 3.37 -20.63 5.98
C ALA A 59 2.15 -21.57 5.98
N ALA A 60 1.02 -21.11 5.44
CA ALA A 60 -0.21 -21.90 5.31
C ALA A 60 -0.32 -22.66 3.98
N GLY A 61 0.70 -22.59 3.11
CA GLY A 61 0.69 -23.24 1.79
C GLY A 61 -0.29 -22.61 0.78
N VAL A 62 -0.70 -21.36 0.98
CA VAL A 62 -1.56 -20.61 0.07
C VAL A 62 -0.71 -19.95 -1.01
N GLY A 63 -1.02 -20.21 -2.27
CA GLY A 63 -0.30 -19.70 -3.43
C GLY A 63 -0.53 -18.21 -3.66
N VAL A 64 0.56 -17.48 -3.92
CA VAL A 64 0.52 -16.07 -4.36
C VAL A 64 1.18 -15.99 -5.73
N PRO A 65 0.51 -15.47 -6.78
CA PRO A 65 -0.82 -14.83 -6.75
C PRO A 65 -2.01 -15.79 -6.93
N ASP A 66 -1.77 -17.07 -7.17
CA ASP A 66 -2.80 -17.97 -7.76
C ASP A 66 -4.03 -18.19 -6.86
N ASP A 67 -3.85 -18.27 -5.53
CA ASP A 67 -4.96 -18.39 -4.57
C ASP A 67 -5.33 -17.03 -3.94
N LEU A 68 -4.33 -16.16 -3.75
CA LEU A 68 -4.51 -14.81 -3.21
C LEU A 68 -3.53 -13.84 -3.85
N ALA A 69 -4.03 -12.88 -4.63
CA ALA A 69 -3.23 -11.77 -5.12
C ALA A 69 -2.94 -10.76 -4.00
N ILE A 70 -1.73 -10.20 -3.97
CA ILE A 70 -1.30 -9.23 -2.95
C ILE A 70 -0.79 -7.97 -3.66
N VAL A 71 -1.30 -6.82 -3.23
CA VAL A 71 -0.78 -5.49 -3.59
C VAL A 71 -0.42 -4.74 -2.31
N GLY A 72 0.77 -4.16 -2.27
CA GLY A 72 1.25 -3.27 -1.21
C GLY A 72 1.24 -1.78 -1.62
N TYR A 73 1.95 -0.99 -0.84
CA TYR A 73 2.09 0.46 -1.00
C TYR A 73 3.45 0.90 -0.44
N ASP A 74 4.08 1.91 -1.05
CA ASP A 74 5.41 2.52 -0.79
C ASP A 74 6.51 2.13 -1.78
N ASP A 75 6.48 0.91 -2.30
CA ASP A 75 7.53 0.30 -3.12
C ASP A 75 8.92 0.27 -2.44
N ILE A 76 8.96 -0.22 -1.20
CA ILE A 76 10.22 -0.38 -0.46
C ILE A 76 11.11 -1.45 -1.11
N GLU A 77 12.42 -1.40 -0.86
CA GLU A 77 13.38 -2.36 -1.43
C GLU A 77 12.99 -3.83 -1.19
N PHE A 78 12.48 -4.13 0.02
CA PHE A 78 12.01 -5.47 0.37
C PHE A 78 10.82 -5.96 -0.47
N ALA A 79 10.01 -5.06 -1.04
CA ALA A 79 8.90 -5.42 -1.91
C ALA A 79 9.40 -6.09 -3.20
N ALA A 80 10.47 -5.56 -3.79
CA ALA A 80 11.10 -6.14 -4.98
C ALA A 80 11.88 -7.43 -4.67
N ALA A 81 12.48 -7.53 -3.48
CA ALA A 81 13.35 -8.63 -3.07
C ALA A 81 12.61 -9.84 -2.46
N ALA A 82 11.29 -9.75 -2.25
CA ALA A 82 10.49 -10.82 -1.68
C ALA A 82 10.51 -12.09 -2.57
N ALA A 83 10.35 -13.27 -1.96
CA ALA A 83 10.29 -14.56 -2.67
C ALA A 83 9.21 -14.59 -3.78
N VAL A 84 8.11 -13.86 -3.55
CA VAL A 84 7.19 -13.43 -4.60
C VAL A 84 7.25 -11.91 -4.64
N PRO A 85 7.92 -11.30 -5.63
CA PRO A 85 8.05 -9.85 -5.71
C PRO A 85 6.68 -9.16 -5.69
N LEU A 86 6.51 -8.21 -4.78
CA LEU A 86 5.23 -7.57 -4.49
C LEU A 86 4.91 -6.47 -5.50
N THR A 87 3.72 -6.53 -6.08
CA THR A 87 3.11 -5.36 -6.73
C THR A 87 2.86 -4.29 -5.68
N SER A 88 3.28 -3.06 -5.95
CA SER A 88 3.18 -1.96 -4.98
C SER A 88 2.93 -0.62 -5.67
N VAL A 89 2.25 0.28 -4.97
CA VAL A 89 2.11 1.68 -5.40
C VAL A 89 3.32 2.46 -4.91
N ARG A 90 4.19 2.86 -5.84
CA ARG A 90 5.34 3.71 -5.55
C ARG A 90 4.90 5.16 -5.38
N GLN A 91 5.19 5.71 -4.21
CA GLN A 91 5.04 7.13 -3.96
C GLN A 91 6.32 7.87 -4.39
N PRO A 92 6.22 9.09 -4.93
CA PRO A 92 7.39 9.92 -5.19
C PRO A 92 7.93 10.54 -3.88
N ALA A 93 8.33 9.69 -2.93
CA ALA A 93 8.62 10.07 -1.54
C ALA A 93 9.75 11.12 -1.42
N VAL A 94 10.79 11.01 -2.25
CA VAL A 94 11.89 11.99 -2.29
C VAL A 94 11.37 13.36 -2.74
N THR A 95 10.60 13.41 -3.83
CA THR A 95 9.98 14.65 -4.32
C THR A 95 9.00 15.21 -3.28
N MET A 96 8.21 14.36 -2.64
CA MET A 96 7.26 14.77 -1.60
C MET A 96 7.98 15.42 -0.43
N GLY A 97 9.07 14.83 0.07
CA GLY A 97 9.88 15.39 1.14
C GLY A 97 10.56 16.70 0.75
N ALA A 98 11.12 16.78 -0.47
CA ALA A 98 11.73 18.01 -0.99
C ALA A 98 10.71 19.16 -1.07
N MET A 99 9.52 18.90 -1.63
CA MET A 99 8.46 19.90 -1.73
C MET A 99 7.90 20.29 -0.37
N ALA A 100 7.78 19.35 0.57
CA ALA A 100 7.35 19.66 1.93
C ALA A 100 8.36 20.59 2.64
N ALA A 101 9.66 20.35 2.47
CA ALA A 101 10.71 21.23 2.99
C ALA A 101 10.69 22.60 2.31
N GLU A 102 10.51 22.67 0.99
CA GLU A 102 10.37 23.92 0.24
C GLU A 102 9.19 24.76 0.76
N LEU A 103 8.02 24.16 0.92
CA LEU A 103 6.82 24.82 1.45
C LEU A 103 7.04 25.37 2.87
N LEU A 104 7.72 24.61 3.73
CA LEU A 104 8.03 25.06 5.08
C LEU A 104 8.98 26.26 5.06
N LEU A 105 10.02 26.21 4.22
CA LEU A 105 10.98 27.30 4.09
C LEU A 105 10.30 28.58 3.57
N GLU A 106 9.49 28.48 2.52
CA GLU A 106 8.70 29.58 1.96
C GLU A 106 7.83 30.28 3.02
N GLU A 107 7.22 29.50 3.93
CA GLU A 107 6.40 30.05 5.01
C GLU A 107 7.25 30.80 6.04
N THR A 108 8.38 30.22 6.45
CA THR A 108 9.26 30.82 7.46
C THR A 108 9.99 32.08 6.95
N GLU A 109 10.26 32.19 5.65
CA GLU A 109 10.88 33.39 5.07
C GLU A 109 9.97 34.63 5.10
N LEU A 110 8.66 34.44 5.27
CA LEU A 110 7.68 35.53 5.37
C LEU A 110 7.35 35.90 6.82
N GLU A 111 7.88 35.15 7.79
CA GLU A 111 7.72 35.44 9.21
C GLU A 111 8.29 36.83 9.54
N GLY A 112 7.49 37.66 10.22
CA GLY A 112 7.87 39.04 10.54
C GLY A 112 7.74 40.04 9.39
N THR A 113 7.18 39.65 8.24
CA THR A 113 6.81 40.56 7.16
C THR A 113 5.30 40.83 7.12
N ASP A 114 4.89 41.99 6.62
CA ASP A 114 3.46 42.31 6.40
C ASP A 114 2.84 41.57 5.19
N ARG A 115 3.60 40.69 4.53
CA ARG A 115 3.16 39.96 3.34
C ARG A 115 2.51 38.64 3.74
N PRO A 116 1.28 38.34 3.27
CA PRO A 116 0.64 37.05 3.54
C PRO A 116 1.35 35.92 2.78
N HIS A 117 1.54 34.78 3.45
CA HIS A 117 2.04 33.55 2.82
C HIS A 117 0.93 32.86 1.99
N PRO A 118 1.16 32.55 0.70
CA PRO A 118 0.17 31.87 -0.13
C PRO A 118 0.22 30.34 0.05
N HIS A 119 -0.71 29.79 0.84
CA HIS A 119 -0.84 28.33 0.97
C HIS A 119 -1.16 27.67 -0.37
N ARG A 120 -0.35 26.67 -0.75
CA ARG A 120 -0.56 25.87 -1.97
C ARG A 120 -0.70 24.39 -1.63
N ARG A 121 -1.59 23.71 -2.35
CA ARG A 121 -1.76 22.25 -2.28
C ARG A 121 -1.14 21.62 -3.51
N VAL A 122 -0.15 20.78 -3.30
CA VAL A 122 0.50 20.00 -4.36
C VAL A 122 -0.02 18.57 -4.33
N VAL A 123 -0.39 18.04 -5.49
CA VAL A 123 -0.79 16.63 -5.65
C VAL A 123 0.24 15.95 -6.55
N LEU A 124 0.91 14.93 -6.02
CA LEU A 124 1.90 14.15 -6.76
C LEU A 124 1.26 12.86 -7.27
N GLN A 125 1.55 12.53 -8.53
CA GLN A 125 1.03 11.31 -9.17
C GLN A 125 1.88 10.10 -8.74
N PRO A 126 1.30 9.08 -8.07
CA PRO A 126 2.01 7.83 -7.80
C PRO A 126 2.06 6.93 -9.05
N GLU A 127 2.90 5.90 -8.99
CA GLU A 127 3.07 4.88 -10.02
C GLU A 127 2.70 3.49 -9.47
N LEU A 128 1.95 2.69 -10.22
CA LEU A 128 1.73 1.29 -9.87
C LEU A 128 2.86 0.43 -10.45
N VAL A 129 3.70 -0.13 -9.58
CA VAL A 129 4.78 -1.03 -9.97
C VAL A 129 4.26 -2.46 -9.92
N VAL A 130 3.87 -2.99 -11.08
CA VAL A 130 3.31 -4.33 -11.21
C VAL A 130 4.41 -5.39 -11.16
N ARG A 131 4.24 -6.39 -10.28
CA ARG A 131 5.15 -7.53 -10.11
C ARG A 131 4.37 -8.85 -9.99
N ARG A 132 5.06 -9.92 -9.62
CA ARG A 132 4.54 -11.30 -9.62
C ARG A 132 3.33 -11.48 -8.70
N SER A 133 3.26 -10.79 -7.57
CA SER A 133 2.20 -11.01 -6.57
C SER A 133 0.78 -10.64 -7.01
N SER A 134 0.60 -10.03 -8.19
CA SER A 134 -0.72 -9.75 -8.76
C SER A 134 -0.89 -10.20 -10.21
N LEU A 135 0.07 -10.92 -10.78
CA LEU A 135 0.03 -11.40 -12.16
C LEU A 135 -0.28 -12.91 -12.16
N ALA A 136 -1.57 -13.27 -12.19
CA ALA A 136 -1.98 -14.66 -12.33
C ALA A 136 -1.35 -15.29 -13.59
N ALA A 137 -0.93 -16.56 -13.48
CA ALA A 137 -0.51 -17.31 -14.66
C ALA A 137 -1.71 -17.41 -15.62
N ARG A 138 -1.56 -16.84 -16.83
CA ARG A 138 -2.52 -17.04 -17.93
C ARG A 138 -2.36 -18.42 -18.55
#